data_AF-A0A3D9S406-F1
#
_entry.id   AF-A0A3D9S406-F1
#
_cell.length_a   1.000
_cell.length_b   1.000
_cell.length_c   1.000
_cell.angle_alpha   90.00
_cell.angle_beta   90.00
_cell.angle_gamma   90.00
#
_symmetry.space_group_name_H-M   'P 1'
#
loop_
_entity.id
_entity.type
_entity.pdbx_description
1 polymer ?
#
loop_
_entity_poly.entity_id
_entity_poly.type
_entity_poly.pdbx_seq_one_letter_code
_entity_poly.pdbx_strand_id
1 'polypeptide(L)'
;MSAMTAKVVDLITIDQQSPLPINIQIKEQIKFLIANEVLSAGDDLPSTNLLADNLQINRNTIQWVYSQLKEEGLLLIQKGRGTRIADVAKIEDFKRNHPYYPFVQEMMTRSSESSYNPENLLLAGFAYLQLYGKSVKIHPTYLFIECKVQSCYFYLDEVIKHTSAEILTIDIDAPEDQLSASVRRADVIVTTTERSDRVRNLLGTAGKTIITVGDPNDVSLLLRLIQP
;
A
#
# COMPACT_ATOMS: atom_id res chain seq x y z
N MET A 1 15.79 -8.90 -27.01
CA MET A 1 14.94 -8.01 -26.18
C MET A 1 13.73 -7.63 -27.02
N SER A 2 12.52 -7.65 -26.45
CA SER A 2 11.33 -7.16 -27.15
C SER A 2 11.36 -5.62 -27.23
N ALA A 3 10.78 -5.04 -28.28
CA ALA A 3 10.70 -3.58 -28.46
C ALA A 3 10.02 -2.87 -27.27
N MET A 4 9.07 -3.56 -26.63
CA MET A 4 8.35 -3.03 -25.46
C MET A 4 9.22 -2.99 -24.20
N THR A 5 10.12 -3.97 -24.03
CA THR A 5 11.05 -4.01 -22.91
C THR A 5 12.04 -2.84 -22.95
N ALA A 6 12.48 -2.42 -24.13
CA ALA A 6 13.32 -1.23 -24.27
C ALA A 6 12.53 0.05 -23.91
N LYS A 7 11.27 0.15 -24.34
CA LYS A 7 10.39 1.29 -24.06
C LYS A 7 10.16 1.53 -22.56
N VAL A 8 10.00 0.48 -21.75
CA VAL A 8 9.83 0.62 -20.29
C VAL A 8 11.06 1.21 -19.62
N VAL A 9 12.25 0.78 -20.06
CA VAL A 9 13.51 1.19 -19.46
C VAL A 9 13.74 2.69 -19.63
N ASP A 10 13.39 3.25 -20.78
CA ASP A 10 13.58 4.68 -21.06
C ASP A 10 12.52 5.59 -20.39
N LEU A 11 11.40 5.03 -19.94
CA LEU A 11 10.28 5.80 -19.36
C LEU A 11 10.40 6.02 -17.85
N ILE A 12 11.09 5.13 -17.13
CA ILE A 12 11.18 5.19 -15.67
C ILE A 12 12.36 6.09 -15.28
N THR A 13 12.09 7.03 -14.38
CA THR A 13 13.10 7.97 -13.86
C THR A 13 13.12 7.95 -12.33
N ILE A 14 14.21 8.40 -11.73
CA ILE A 14 14.37 8.47 -10.27
C ILE A 14 14.80 9.87 -9.90
N ASP A 15 14.13 10.44 -8.91
CA ASP A 15 14.60 11.64 -8.22
C ASP A 15 15.15 11.24 -6.84
N GLN A 16 16.47 11.35 -6.67
CA GLN A 16 17.13 11.03 -5.39
C GLN A 16 16.90 12.10 -4.32
N GLN A 17 16.46 13.29 -4.70
CA GLN A 17 16.15 14.38 -3.77
C GLN A 17 14.69 14.35 -3.31
N SER A 18 13.85 13.56 -3.99
CA SER A 18 12.46 13.37 -3.62
C SER A 18 12.32 12.80 -2.20
N PRO A 19 11.34 13.28 -1.41
CA PRO A 19 11.02 12.67 -0.12
C PRO A 19 10.40 11.26 -0.27
N LEU A 20 10.00 10.86 -1.48
CA LEU A 20 9.47 9.52 -1.73
C LEU A 20 10.59 8.49 -1.85
N PRO A 21 10.49 7.34 -1.15
CA PRO A 21 11.45 6.25 -1.33
C PRO A 21 11.52 5.76 -2.79
N ILE A 22 12.72 5.44 -3.28
CA ILE A 22 12.97 5.04 -4.68
C ILE A 22 12.06 3.89 -5.14
N ASN A 23 11.87 2.87 -4.29
CA ASN A 23 10.97 1.76 -4.58
C ASN A 23 9.52 2.22 -4.81
N ILE A 24 9.05 3.21 -4.05
CA ILE A 24 7.71 3.78 -4.21
C ILE A 24 7.63 4.58 -5.51
N GLN A 25 8.63 5.41 -5.82
CA GLN A 25 8.68 6.17 -7.07
C GLN A 25 8.54 5.25 -8.30
N ILE A 26 9.30 4.15 -8.33
CA ILE A 26 9.28 3.20 -9.46
C ILE A 26 7.94 2.46 -9.51
N LYS A 27 7.43 2.00 -8.35
CA LYS A 27 6.14 1.30 -8.28
C LYS A 27 5.01 2.17 -8.84
N GLU A 28 4.93 3.42 -8.40
CA GLU A 28 3.87 4.34 -8.84
C GLU A 28 4.01 4.75 -10.31
N GLN A 29 5.23 4.88 -10.83
CA GLN A 29 5.44 5.09 -12.27
C GLN A 29 4.94 3.90 -13.10
N ILE A 30 5.24 2.65 -12.70
CA ILE A 30 4.73 1.47 -13.41
C ILE A 30 3.19 1.42 -13.36
N LYS A 31 2.59 1.70 -12.21
CA LYS A 31 1.13 1.78 -12.05
C LYS A 31 0.51 2.85 -12.96
N PHE A 32 1.14 4.02 -13.03
CA PHE A 32 0.72 5.10 -13.91
C PHE A 32 0.77 4.69 -15.39
N LEU A 33 1.85 4.02 -15.81
CA LEU A 33 2.01 3.53 -17.18
C LEU A 33 0.97 2.46 -17.55
N ILE A 34 0.61 1.58 -16.61
CA ILE A 34 -0.46 0.59 -16.78
C ILE A 34 -1.83 1.28 -16.86
N ALA A 35 -2.13 2.19 -15.93
CA ALA A 35 -3.43 2.86 -15.85
C ALA A 35 -3.76 3.68 -17.09
N ASN A 36 -2.73 4.26 -17.73
CA ASN A 36 -2.84 5.07 -18.93
C ASN A 36 -2.56 4.28 -20.22
N GLU A 37 -2.59 2.94 -20.16
CA GLU A 37 -2.47 2.03 -21.31
C GLU A 37 -1.15 2.15 -22.09
N VAL A 38 -0.13 2.80 -21.51
CA VAL A 38 1.22 2.80 -22.06
C VAL A 38 1.82 1.40 -21.97
N LEU A 39 1.52 0.67 -20.89
CA LEU A 39 1.78 -0.76 -20.74
C LEU A 39 0.46 -1.53 -20.79
N SER A 40 0.35 -2.41 -21.78
CA SER A 40 -0.85 -3.21 -22.03
C SER A 40 -0.77 -4.58 -21.34
N ALA A 41 -1.94 -5.19 -21.16
CA ALA A 41 -2.03 -6.55 -20.62
C ALA A 41 -1.17 -7.53 -21.42
N GLY A 42 -0.37 -8.34 -20.71
CA GLY A 42 0.54 -9.31 -21.32
C GLY A 42 1.90 -8.77 -21.78
N ASP A 43 2.13 -7.45 -21.74
CA ASP A 43 3.44 -6.87 -22.09
C ASP A 43 4.56 -7.37 -21.19
N ASP A 44 5.75 -7.58 -21.76
CA ASP A 44 6.95 -7.97 -21.03
C ASP A 44 7.58 -6.77 -20.32
N LEU A 45 7.83 -6.92 -19.02
CA LEU A 45 8.67 -6.02 -18.26
C LEU A 45 10.15 -6.43 -18.34
N PRO A 46 11.08 -5.45 -18.21
CA PRO A 46 12.50 -5.74 -18.06
C PRO A 46 12.78 -6.70 -16.92
N SER A 47 13.84 -7.50 -17.03
CA SER A 47 14.30 -8.29 -15.88
C SER A 47 14.72 -7.37 -14.72
N THR A 48 14.69 -7.89 -13.49
CA THR A 48 15.13 -7.12 -12.31
C THR A 48 16.56 -6.60 -12.46
N ASN A 49 17.44 -7.37 -13.11
CA ASN A 49 18.82 -6.97 -13.36
C ASN A 49 18.86 -5.82 -14.37
N LEU A 50 18.19 -5.99 -15.51
CA LEU A 50 18.19 -4.99 -16.58
C LEU A 50 17.67 -3.63 -16.10
N LEU A 51 16.55 -3.62 -15.36
CA LEU A 51 16.00 -2.37 -14.85
C LEU A 51 16.86 -1.75 -13.75
N ALA A 52 17.43 -2.57 -12.86
CA ALA A 52 18.31 -2.08 -11.80
C ALA A 52 19.61 -1.50 -12.37
N ASP A 53 20.20 -2.14 -13.38
CA ASP A 53 21.42 -1.69 -14.04
C ASP A 53 21.18 -0.37 -14.79
N ASN A 54 20.04 -0.25 -15.49
CA ASN A 54 19.70 0.98 -16.19
C ASN A 54 19.45 2.15 -15.23
N LEU A 55 18.71 1.90 -14.14
CA LEU A 55 18.42 2.92 -13.14
C LEU A 55 19.59 3.16 -12.16
N GLN A 56 20.66 2.36 -12.25
CA GLN A 56 21.82 2.38 -11.35
C GLN A 56 21.46 2.23 -9.86
N ILE A 57 20.57 1.29 -9.54
CA ILE A 57 20.12 1.04 -8.16
C ILE A 57 20.29 -0.41 -7.72
N ASN A 58 20.06 -0.68 -6.43
CA ASN A 58 20.07 -2.03 -5.90
C ASN A 58 18.96 -2.89 -6.55
N ARG A 59 19.34 -4.04 -7.10
CA ARG A 59 18.42 -5.05 -7.66
C ARG A 59 17.29 -5.43 -6.69
N ASN A 60 17.57 -5.51 -5.39
CA ASN A 60 16.57 -5.85 -4.38
C ASN A 60 15.42 -4.86 -4.35
N THR A 61 15.66 -3.59 -4.71
CA THR A 61 14.63 -2.54 -4.85
C THR A 61 13.66 -2.91 -5.97
N ILE A 62 14.16 -3.30 -7.15
CA ILE A 62 13.29 -3.71 -8.26
C ILE A 62 12.57 -5.02 -7.95
N GLN A 63 13.25 -5.96 -7.30
CA GLN A 63 12.63 -7.21 -6.87
C GLN A 63 11.47 -6.95 -5.90
N TRP A 64 11.63 -6.02 -4.96
CA TRP A 64 10.55 -5.59 -4.08
C TRP A 64 9.40 -4.98 -4.88
N VAL A 65 9.67 -4.06 -5.80
CA VAL A 65 8.65 -3.41 -6.64
C VAL A 65 7.83 -4.44 -7.42
N TYR A 66 8.50 -5.38 -8.10
CA TYR A 66 7.81 -6.42 -8.87
C TYR A 66 7.01 -7.38 -7.98
N SER A 67 7.50 -7.67 -6.77
CA SER A 67 6.78 -8.52 -5.82
C SER A 67 5.51 -7.82 -5.33
N GLN A 68 5.59 -6.54 -5.01
CA GLN A 68 4.42 -5.74 -4.61
C GLN A 68 3.40 -5.60 -5.73
N LEU A 69 3.83 -5.29 -6.96
CA LEU A 69 2.90 -5.19 -8.09
C LEU A 69 2.27 -6.56 -8.45
N LYS A 70 2.96 -7.66 -8.19
CA LYS A 70 2.38 -9.01 -8.28
C LYS A 70 1.33 -9.24 -7.20
N GLU A 71 1.60 -8.85 -5.95
CA GLU A 71 0.63 -8.93 -4.85
C GLU A 71 -0.62 -8.07 -5.11
N GLU A 72 -0.44 -6.89 -5.70
CA GLU A 72 -1.51 -6.01 -6.19
C GLU A 72 -2.24 -6.58 -7.44
N GLY A 73 -1.79 -7.73 -7.96
CA GLY A 73 -2.42 -8.41 -9.10
C GLY A 73 -2.12 -7.78 -10.47
N LEU A 74 -1.16 -6.87 -10.55
CA LEU A 74 -0.79 -6.15 -11.77
C LEU A 74 0.28 -6.86 -12.59
N LEU A 75 1.05 -7.77 -11.99
CA LEU A 75 2.09 -8.53 -12.66
C LEU A 75 1.91 -10.04 -12.54
N LEU A 76 2.35 -10.74 -13.58
CA LEU A 76 2.53 -12.18 -13.64
C LEU A 76 4.03 -12.48 -13.70
N ILE A 77 4.54 -13.15 -12.67
CA ILE A 77 5.94 -13.58 -12.60
C ILE A 77 6.00 -15.09 -12.79
N GLN A 78 6.63 -15.54 -13.87
CA GLN A 78 6.78 -16.97 -14.20
C GLN A 78 8.27 -17.35 -14.26
N LYS A 79 8.65 -18.39 -13.51
CA LYS A 79 10.04 -18.90 -13.52
C LYS A 79 10.44 -19.30 -14.94
N GLY A 80 11.55 -18.74 -15.43
CA GLY A 80 12.06 -18.98 -16.78
C GLY A 80 11.34 -18.26 -17.93
N ARG A 81 10.26 -17.52 -17.65
CA ARG A 81 9.49 -16.76 -18.66
C ARG A 81 9.44 -15.26 -18.42
N GLY A 82 10.10 -14.78 -17.36
CA GLY A 82 10.18 -13.35 -17.04
C GLY A 82 8.96 -12.82 -16.30
N THR A 83 8.82 -11.49 -16.32
CA THR A 83 7.77 -10.72 -15.67
C THR A 83 6.90 -10.07 -16.74
N ARG A 84 5.58 -10.22 -16.65
CA ARG A 84 4.62 -9.63 -17.58
C ARG A 84 3.53 -8.86 -16.86
N ILE A 85 2.91 -7.91 -17.55
CA ILE A 85 1.67 -7.26 -17.08
C ILE A 85 0.55 -8.31 -17.01
N ALA A 86 -0.29 -8.19 -16.00
CA ALA A 86 -1.44 -9.08 -15.78
C ALA A 86 -2.47 -9.03 -16.93
N ASP A 87 -3.46 -9.91 -16.84
CA ASP A 87 -4.51 -9.99 -17.85
C ASP A 87 -5.44 -8.76 -17.83
N VAL A 88 -6.20 -8.61 -18.92
CA VAL A 88 -7.11 -7.48 -19.13
C VAL A 88 -8.12 -7.34 -17.97
N ALA A 89 -8.61 -8.44 -17.41
CA ALA A 89 -9.61 -8.39 -16.34
C ALA A 89 -9.01 -7.76 -15.06
N LYS A 90 -7.77 -8.11 -14.71
CA LYS A 90 -7.03 -7.51 -13.59
C LYS A 90 -6.71 -6.05 -13.81
N ILE A 91 -6.28 -5.67 -15.02
CA ILE A 91 -5.96 -4.27 -15.33
C ILE A 91 -7.21 -3.39 -15.31
N GLU A 92 -8.33 -3.88 -15.85
CA GLU A 92 -9.59 -3.15 -15.79
C GLU A 92 -10.13 -3.00 -14.37
N ASP A 93 -9.96 -4.02 -13.51
CA ASP A 93 -10.31 -3.90 -12.10
C ASP A 93 -9.44 -2.87 -11.37
N PHE A 94 -8.14 -2.88 -11.63
CA PHE A 94 -7.23 -1.86 -11.12
C PHE A 94 -7.66 -0.45 -11.54
N LYS A 95 -7.90 -0.22 -12.84
CA LYS A 95 -8.34 1.09 -13.37
C LYS A 95 -9.66 1.56 -12.74
N ARG A 96 -10.64 0.67 -12.58
CA ARG A 96 -11.92 0.98 -11.91
C ARG A 96 -11.72 1.42 -10.46
N ASN A 97 -10.80 0.77 -9.74
CA ASN A 97 -10.52 1.07 -8.33
C ASN A 97 -9.57 2.27 -8.16
N HIS A 98 -8.88 2.69 -9.23
CA HIS A 98 -7.90 3.79 -9.23
C HIS A 98 -8.22 4.84 -10.31
N PRO A 99 -9.45 5.41 -10.31
CA PRO A 99 -9.90 6.32 -11.37
C PRO A 99 -9.12 7.65 -11.39
N TYR A 100 -8.29 7.91 -10.38
CA TYR A 100 -7.49 9.12 -10.27
C TYR A 100 -6.26 9.14 -11.19
N TYR A 101 -5.73 8.01 -11.67
CA TYR A 101 -4.56 8.04 -12.56
C TYR A 101 -4.85 8.77 -13.90
N PRO A 102 -5.93 8.45 -14.63
CA PRO A 102 -6.32 9.22 -15.82
C PRO A 102 -6.62 10.69 -15.50
N PHE A 103 -7.27 10.95 -14.37
CA PHE A 103 -7.57 12.32 -13.95
C PHE A 103 -6.31 13.15 -13.67
N VAL A 104 -5.30 12.56 -13.02
CA VAL A 104 -4.00 13.21 -12.81
C VAL A 104 -3.31 13.47 -14.15
N GLN A 105 -3.35 12.52 -15.09
CA GLN A 105 -2.80 12.74 -16.43
C GLN A 105 -3.48 13.93 -17.12
N GLU A 106 -4.82 13.95 -17.16
CA GLU A 106 -5.60 15.04 -17.75
C GLU A 106 -5.29 16.39 -17.10
N MET A 107 -5.22 16.43 -15.76
CA MET A 107 -4.87 17.62 -14.99
C MET A 107 -3.47 18.15 -15.38
N MET A 108 -2.47 17.27 -15.43
CA MET A 108 -1.11 17.64 -15.76
C MET A 108 -1.00 18.11 -17.21
N THR A 109 -1.64 17.43 -18.16
CA THR A 109 -1.68 17.86 -19.56
C THR A 109 -2.31 19.25 -19.70
N ARG A 110 -3.47 19.49 -19.08
CA ARG A 110 -4.11 20.82 -19.11
C ARG A 110 -3.25 21.92 -18.47
N SER A 111 -2.52 21.59 -17.40
CA SER A 111 -1.61 22.53 -16.75
C SER A 111 -0.49 22.98 -17.69
N SER A 112 0.05 22.05 -18.48
CA SER A 112 1.11 22.32 -19.45
C SER A 112 0.64 23.21 -20.62
N GLU A 113 -0.60 23.04 -21.06
CA GLU A 113 -1.22 23.83 -22.12
C GLU A 113 -1.56 25.27 -21.66
N SER A 114 -1.83 25.45 -20.37
CA SER A 114 -2.30 26.72 -19.80
C SER A 114 -1.20 27.57 -19.14
N SER A 115 0.09 27.26 -19.39
CA SER A 115 1.26 27.90 -18.76
C SER A 115 1.32 27.80 -17.23
N TYR A 116 0.66 26.82 -16.62
CA TYR A 116 0.80 26.58 -15.19
C TYR A 116 2.03 25.70 -14.92
N ASN A 117 2.80 26.05 -13.88
CA ASN A 117 3.86 25.18 -13.39
C ASN A 117 3.23 23.99 -12.64
N PRO A 118 3.49 22.72 -13.04
CA PRO A 118 2.93 21.53 -12.40
C PRO A 118 3.25 21.41 -10.90
N GLU A 119 4.43 21.85 -10.47
CA GLU A 119 4.81 21.86 -9.04
C GLU A 119 3.93 22.81 -8.25
N ASN A 120 3.65 24.00 -8.77
CA ASN A 120 2.75 24.95 -8.13
C ASN A 120 1.31 24.40 -8.04
N LEU A 121 0.87 23.66 -9.06
CA LEU A 121 -0.43 23.00 -9.03
C LEU A 121 -0.51 21.94 -7.94
N LEU A 122 0.54 21.11 -7.80
CA LEU A 122 0.65 20.12 -6.73
C LEU A 122 0.67 20.77 -5.34
N LEU A 123 1.45 21.85 -5.16
CA LEU A 123 1.52 22.61 -3.91
C LEU A 123 0.16 23.25 -3.57
N ALA A 124 -0.55 23.80 -4.55
CA ALA A 124 -1.89 24.34 -4.36
C ALA A 124 -2.89 23.25 -3.97
N GLY A 125 -2.81 22.06 -4.59
CA GLY A 125 -3.59 20.90 -4.21
C GLY A 125 -3.32 20.43 -2.78
N PHE A 126 -2.04 20.40 -2.37
CA PHE A 126 -1.65 20.09 -1.00
C PHE A 126 -2.19 21.12 0.00
N ALA A 127 -2.06 22.41 -0.28
CA ALA A 127 -2.64 23.47 0.54
C ALA A 127 -4.17 23.36 0.63
N TYR A 128 -4.84 23.04 -0.48
CA TYR A 128 -6.27 22.78 -0.50
C TYR A 128 -6.65 21.62 0.43
N LEU A 129 -5.88 20.52 0.41
CA LEU A 129 -6.09 19.40 1.33
C LEU A 129 -5.92 19.80 2.80
N GLN A 130 -4.96 20.68 3.12
CA GLN A 130 -4.79 21.17 4.50
C GLN A 130 -5.92 22.08 4.97
N LEU A 131 -6.49 22.89 4.08
CA LEU A 131 -7.54 23.86 4.41
C LEU A 131 -8.95 23.25 4.37
N TYR A 132 -9.20 22.40 3.38
CA TYR A 132 -10.54 21.93 3.00
C TYR A 132 -10.64 20.43 2.86
N GLY A 133 -9.50 19.74 2.68
CA GLY A 133 -9.49 18.31 2.89
C GLY A 133 -9.98 18.11 4.31
N LYS A 134 -11.22 17.62 4.45
CA LYS A 134 -11.69 17.13 5.73
C LYS A 134 -10.54 16.30 6.24
N SER A 135 -9.98 16.71 7.37
CA SER A 135 -9.02 15.88 8.05
C SER A 135 -9.78 14.57 8.27
N VAL A 136 -9.54 13.58 7.42
CA VAL A 136 -9.77 12.21 7.83
C VAL A 136 -8.64 12.01 8.83
N LYS A 137 -8.84 12.59 10.03
CA LYS A 137 -8.34 12.01 11.25
C LYS A 137 -8.95 10.62 11.22
N ILE A 138 -8.26 9.69 10.59
CA ILE A 138 -8.43 8.29 10.90
C ILE A 138 -8.03 8.28 12.36
N HIS A 139 -9.00 8.22 13.27
CA HIS A 139 -8.78 7.70 14.60
C HIS A 139 -9.02 6.21 14.43
N PRO A 140 -8.05 5.45 13.86
CA PRO A 140 -8.28 4.04 13.61
C PRO A 140 -8.63 3.44 14.96
N THR A 141 -9.75 2.73 15.01
CA THR A 141 -10.14 2.02 16.20
C THR A 141 -9.40 0.70 16.20
N TYR A 142 -8.36 0.58 17.01
CA TYR A 142 -7.67 -0.69 17.23
C TYR A 142 -8.42 -1.51 18.27
N LEU A 143 -8.81 -2.74 17.91
CA LEU A 143 -9.36 -3.70 18.86
C LEU A 143 -8.32 -4.76 19.20
N PHE A 144 -7.90 -4.78 20.45
CA PHE A 144 -7.02 -5.81 20.99
C PHE A 144 -7.86 -6.95 21.58
N ILE A 145 -7.81 -8.12 20.94
CA ILE A 145 -8.48 -9.34 21.41
C ILE A 145 -7.45 -10.16 22.17
N GLU A 146 -7.72 -10.40 23.46
CA GLU A 146 -6.97 -11.31 24.33
C GLU A 146 -5.54 -10.87 24.72
N CYS A 147 -5.34 -9.57 24.92
CA CYS A 147 -4.08 -8.98 25.37
C CYS A 147 -3.93 -8.90 26.91
N LYS A 148 -4.00 -10.05 27.60
CA LYS A 148 -3.69 -10.14 29.05
C LYS A 148 -2.19 -10.27 29.36
N VAL A 149 -1.32 -10.32 28.34
CA VAL A 149 0.13 -10.48 28.49
C VAL A 149 0.82 -9.11 28.46
N GLN A 150 1.85 -8.92 29.31
CA GLN A 150 2.71 -7.73 29.33
C GLN A 150 3.22 -7.31 27.93
N SER A 151 3.37 -8.26 27.01
CA SER A 151 3.82 -8.03 25.63
C SER A 151 2.88 -7.16 24.78
N CYS A 152 1.57 -7.14 25.03
CA CYS A 152 0.65 -6.26 24.30
C CYS A 152 0.66 -4.82 24.82
N TYR A 153 0.91 -4.63 26.12
CA TYR A 153 0.95 -3.30 26.74
C TYR A 153 2.07 -2.43 26.16
N PHE A 154 3.19 -3.04 25.77
CA PHE A 154 4.26 -2.33 25.07
C PHE A 154 3.78 -1.70 23.75
N TYR A 155 3.09 -2.46 22.90
CA TYR A 155 2.52 -1.92 21.66
C TYR A 155 1.40 -0.91 21.91
N LEU A 156 0.59 -1.13 22.94
CA LEU A 156 -0.46 -0.20 23.34
C LEU A 156 0.12 1.17 23.70
N ASP A 157 1.14 1.20 24.55
CA ASP A 157 1.80 2.45 24.95
C ASP A 157 2.43 3.17 23.76
N GLU A 158 3.10 2.45 22.85
CA GLU A 158 3.72 3.04 21.67
C GLU A 158 2.69 3.57 20.67
N VAL A 159 1.59 2.84 20.44
CA VAL A 159 0.48 3.31 19.60
C VAL A 159 -0.20 4.53 20.23
N ILE A 160 -0.45 4.55 21.54
CA ILE A 160 -1.04 5.72 22.23
C ILE A 160 -0.11 6.93 22.16
N LYS A 161 1.20 6.74 22.36
CA LYS A 161 2.18 7.84 22.35
C LYS A 161 2.39 8.44 20.96
N HIS A 162 2.29 7.62 19.92
CA HIS A 162 2.66 8.02 18.56
C HIS A 162 1.49 8.14 17.59
N THR A 163 0.25 7.88 18.03
CA THR A 163 -0.96 8.00 17.19
C THR A 163 -2.12 8.66 17.93
N SER A 164 -3.13 9.14 17.19
CA SER A 164 -4.42 9.61 17.74
C SER A 164 -5.51 8.52 17.70
N ALA A 165 -5.11 7.25 17.78
CA ALA A 165 -6.01 6.11 17.62
C ALA A 165 -6.94 5.90 18.83
N GLU A 166 -8.14 5.37 18.58
CA GLU A 166 -9.00 4.84 19.64
C GLU A 166 -8.63 3.39 19.91
N ILE A 167 -8.54 2.99 21.18
CA ILE A 167 -8.15 1.63 21.56
C ILE A 167 -9.28 0.97 22.33
N LEU A 168 -9.69 -0.20 21.83
CA LEU A 168 -10.63 -1.11 22.47
C LEU A 168 -9.90 -2.38 22.88
N THR A 169 -10.30 -2.95 24.02
CA THR A 169 -9.81 -4.23 24.50
C THR A 169 -11.00 -5.13 24.80
N ILE A 170 -10.92 -6.40 24.41
CA ILE A 170 -11.96 -7.39 24.71
C ILE A 170 -11.35 -8.77 24.94
N ASP A 171 -11.99 -9.55 25.81
CA ASP A 171 -11.68 -10.96 25.99
C ASP A 171 -12.30 -11.78 24.86
N ILE A 172 -11.61 -12.80 24.36
CA ILE A 172 -12.16 -13.68 23.31
C ILE A 172 -13.33 -14.51 23.83
N ASP A 173 -13.36 -14.73 25.15
CA ASP A 173 -14.41 -15.47 25.85
C ASP A 173 -15.56 -14.55 26.28
N ALA A 174 -15.54 -13.26 25.87
CA ALA A 174 -16.64 -12.34 26.07
C ALA A 174 -17.91 -12.83 25.33
N PRO A 175 -19.10 -12.45 25.81
CA PRO A 175 -20.36 -12.74 25.12
C PRO A 175 -20.31 -12.36 23.62
N GLU A 176 -20.86 -13.23 22.77
CA GLU A 176 -20.74 -13.12 21.30
C GLU A 176 -21.30 -11.80 20.75
N ASP A 177 -22.34 -11.26 21.38
CA ASP A 177 -22.94 -9.97 21.07
C ASP A 177 -21.97 -8.79 21.31
N GLN A 178 -21.23 -8.83 22.42
CA GLN A 178 -20.23 -7.83 22.78
C GLN A 178 -18.98 -7.92 21.90
N LEU A 179 -18.53 -9.14 21.62
CA LEU A 179 -17.40 -9.41 20.73
C LEU A 179 -17.70 -8.90 19.32
N SER A 180 -18.87 -9.26 18.79
CA SER A 180 -19.33 -8.80 17.48
C SER A 180 -19.50 -7.27 17.41
N ALA A 181 -20.00 -6.64 18.47
CA ALA A 181 -20.14 -5.18 18.52
C ALA A 181 -18.78 -4.46 18.48
N SER A 182 -17.80 -4.97 19.21
CA SER A 182 -16.44 -4.42 19.26
C SER A 182 -15.72 -4.58 17.93
N VAL A 183 -15.86 -5.75 17.28
CA VAL A 183 -15.27 -6.05 15.97
C VAL A 183 -15.82 -5.14 14.88
N ARG A 184 -17.15 -4.91 14.87
CA ARG A 184 -17.77 -4.02 13.87
C ARG A 184 -17.22 -2.60 13.95
N ARG A 185 -16.95 -2.13 15.17
CA ARG A 185 -16.44 -0.78 15.47
C ARG A 185 -14.94 -0.62 15.21
N ALA A 186 -14.19 -1.72 15.20
CA ALA A 186 -12.74 -1.71 14.98
C ALA A 186 -12.37 -1.54 13.51
N ASP A 187 -11.34 -0.76 13.21
CA ASP A 187 -10.74 -0.67 11.87
C ASP A 187 -9.61 -1.70 11.72
N VAL A 188 -8.86 -1.92 12.80
CA VAL A 188 -7.74 -2.88 12.85
C VAL A 188 -7.89 -3.76 14.09
N ILE A 189 -7.61 -5.05 13.94
CA ILE A 189 -7.69 -6.02 15.02
C ILE A 189 -6.28 -6.51 15.33
N VAL A 190 -5.90 -6.42 16.59
CA VAL A 190 -4.62 -6.89 17.10
C VAL A 190 -4.87 -8.10 17.99
N THR A 191 -4.20 -9.21 17.72
CA THR A 191 -4.33 -10.43 18.52
C THR A 191 -3.01 -11.18 18.57
N THR A 192 -2.86 -12.15 19.46
CA THR A 192 -1.61 -12.93 19.55
C THR A 192 -1.53 -13.97 18.43
N THR A 193 -0.31 -14.39 18.08
CA THR A 193 -0.08 -15.43 17.07
C THR A 193 -0.84 -16.72 17.42
N GLU A 194 -0.83 -17.14 18.69
CA GLU A 194 -1.49 -18.35 19.21
C GLU A 194 -3.03 -18.33 19.03
N ARG A 195 -3.63 -17.14 18.99
CA ARG A 195 -5.10 -16.97 18.95
C ARG A 195 -5.61 -16.47 17.60
N SER A 196 -4.70 -16.26 16.65
CA SER A 196 -5.01 -15.72 15.33
C SER A 196 -6.01 -16.57 14.54
N ASP A 197 -5.91 -17.90 14.59
CA ASP A 197 -6.84 -18.82 13.92
C ASP A 197 -8.24 -18.75 14.53
N ARG A 198 -8.33 -18.67 15.86
CA ARG A 198 -9.60 -18.55 16.59
C ARG A 198 -10.28 -17.24 16.25
N VAL A 199 -9.53 -16.13 16.23
CA VAL A 199 -10.04 -14.81 15.82
C VAL A 199 -10.51 -14.85 14.36
N ARG A 200 -9.70 -15.36 13.42
CA ARG A 200 -10.12 -15.45 12.00
C ARG A 200 -11.43 -16.24 11.81
N ASN A 201 -11.62 -17.31 12.57
CA ASN A 201 -12.83 -18.13 12.51
C ASN A 201 -14.06 -17.43 13.11
N LEU A 202 -13.89 -16.65 14.18
CA LEU A 202 -14.96 -15.91 14.84
C LEU A 202 -15.47 -14.72 14.02
N LEU A 203 -14.58 -14.05 13.29
CA LEU A 203 -14.90 -12.75 12.69
C LEU A 203 -15.57 -12.84 11.32
N GLY A 204 -15.53 -14.00 10.67
CA GLY A 204 -15.90 -14.12 9.27
C GLY A 204 -14.98 -13.29 8.36
N THR A 205 -14.87 -13.65 7.09
CA THR A 205 -13.92 -13.07 6.12
C THR A 205 -14.30 -11.66 5.62
N ALA A 206 -14.87 -10.79 6.46
CA ALA A 206 -15.32 -9.47 6.06
C ALA A 206 -14.30 -8.37 6.40
N GLY A 207 -13.27 -8.22 5.55
CA GLY A 207 -12.64 -6.93 5.25
C GLY A 207 -11.89 -6.17 6.35
N LYS A 208 -11.61 -6.76 7.53
CA LYS A 208 -10.81 -6.12 8.59
C LYS A 208 -9.35 -6.54 8.54
N THR A 209 -8.44 -5.61 8.81
CA THR A 209 -7.00 -5.88 8.93
C THR A 209 -6.71 -6.56 10.27
N ILE A 210 -6.09 -7.74 10.25
CA ILE A 210 -5.67 -8.48 11.45
C ILE A 210 -4.15 -8.46 11.55
N ILE A 211 -3.64 -7.94 12.67
CA ILE A 211 -2.21 -7.91 13.01
C ILE A 211 -1.96 -8.90 14.15
N THR A 212 -1.03 -9.82 13.92
CA THR A 212 -0.64 -10.83 14.92
C THR A 212 0.63 -10.41 15.66
N VAL A 213 0.54 -10.22 16.97
CA VAL A 213 1.69 -9.96 17.86
C VAL A 213 2.22 -11.27 18.43
N GLY A 214 3.54 -11.48 18.37
CA GLY A 214 4.18 -12.73 18.81
C GLY A 214 5.50 -12.54 19.53
N ASP A 215 6.27 -11.50 19.17
CA ASP A 215 7.54 -11.16 19.81
C ASP A 215 7.57 -9.64 20.09
N PRO A 216 7.69 -9.20 21.36
CA PRO A 216 7.68 -7.79 21.74
C PRO A 216 8.77 -6.92 21.09
N ASN A 217 9.80 -7.51 20.46
CA ASN A 217 10.87 -6.79 19.77
C ASN A 217 10.67 -6.63 18.26
N ASP A 218 9.50 -6.95 17.72
CA ASP A 218 9.23 -6.78 16.29
C ASP A 218 9.00 -5.29 15.94
N VAL A 219 10.10 -4.58 15.68
CA VAL A 219 10.11 -3.17 15.23
C VAL A 219 9.34 -2.98 13.92
N SER A 220 9.31 -3.99 13.06
CA SER A 220 8.56 -3.93 11.80
C SER A 220 7.05 -3.92 12.04
N LEU A 221 6.60 -4.62 13.09
CA LEU A 221 5.21 -4.62 13.52
C LEU A 221 4.80 -3.29 14.17
N LEU A 222 5.68 -2.65 14.95
CA LEU A 222 5.46 -1.30 15.47
C LEU A 222 5.27 -0.27 14.35
N LEU A 223 6.13 -0.30 13.33
CA LEU A 223 6.02 0.62 12.19
C LEU A 223 4.70 0.44 11.43
N ARG A 224 4.20 -0.80 11.30
CA ARG A 224 2.89 -1.10 10.70
C ARG A 224 1.71 -0.62 11.55
N LEU A 225 1.85 -0.55 12.88
CA LEU A 225 0.80 -0.08 13.78
C LEU A 225 0.72 1.46 13.84
N ILE A 226 1.82 2.16 13.56
CA ILE A 226 1.91 3.62 13.67
C ILE A 226 1.62 4.31 12.33
N GLN A 227 1.76 3.61 11.20
CA GLN A 227 1.46 4.13 9.86
C GLN A 227 0.15 3.53 9.33
N PRO A 228 -1.00 4.22 9.47
CA PRO A 228 -2.26 3.77 8.86
C PRO A 228 -2.22 3.86 7.33
#